data_AF-A0A967JFB8-F1
#
_entry.id   AF-A0A967JFB8-F1
#
_cell.length_a   1.000
_cell.length_b   1.000
_cell.length_c   1.000
_cell.angle_alpha   90.00
_cell.angle_beta   90.00
_cell.angle_gamma   90.00
#
_symmetry.space_group_name_H-M   'P 1'
#
loop_
_entity.id
_entity.type
_entity.pdbx_description
1 polymer ?
#
loop_
_entity_poly.entity_id
_entity_poly.type
_entity_poly.pdbx_seq_one_letter_code
_entity_poly.pdbx_strand_id
1 'polypeptide(L)' 'MPTLALLDGHSIAYRAFYALPEDLATTSGQVTNAVYGFTRMLIKLLGDHHPEG' A
#
# COMPACT_ATOMS: atom_id res chain seq x y z
N MET A 1 17.50 3.88 19.57
CA MET A 1 17.20 5.09 18.77
C MET A 1 15.83 4.86 18.14
N PRO A 2 14.93 5.85 18.13
CA PRO A 2 13.60 5.69 17.54
C PRO A 2 13.71 5.49 16.02
N THR A 3 12.88 4.59 15.48
CA THR A 3 12.81 4.32 14.04
C THR A 3 11.69 5.16 13.43
N LEU A 4 12.02 6.05 12.50
CA LEU A 4 11.06 6.81 11.72
C LEU A 4 10.93 6.23 10.31
N ALA A 5 9.72 5.83 9.92
CA ALA A 5 9.41 5.41 8.57
C ALA A 5 8.76 6.56 7.78
N LEU A 6 9.29 6.84 6.58
CA LEU A 6 8.74 7.84 5.65
C LEU A 6 8.29 7.15 4.37
N LEU A 7 7.07 7.42 3.93
CA LEU A 7 6.48 6.84 2.72
C LEU A 7 6.14 7.93 1.71
N ASP A 8 6.60 7.77 0.47
CA ASP A 8 6.09 8.53 -0.67
C ASP A 8 4.78 7.89 -1.15
N GLY A 9 3.66 8.44 -0.67
CA GLY A 9 2.32 7.92 -0.96
C GLY A 9 2.00 7.86 -2.45
N HIS A 10 2.39 8.89 -3.22
CA HIS A 10 2.07 8.98 -4.63
C HIS A 10 2.82 7.92 -5.44
N SER A 11 4.14 7.83 -5.26
CA SER A 11 4.97 6.85 -5.97
C SER A 11 4.61 5.40 -5.62
N ILE A 12 4.30 5.13 -4.35
CA ILE A 12 3.90 3.78 -3.90
C ILE A 12 2.51 3.41 -4.43
N ALA A 13 1.54 4.32 -4.39
CA ALA A 13 0.20 4.07 -4.93
C ALA A 13 0.24 3.83 -6.44
N TYR A 14 1.04 4.61 -7.18
CA TYR A 14 1.26 4.43 -8.62
C TYR A 14 1.85 3.05 -8.92
N ARG A 15 2.91 2.64 -8.21
CA ARG A 15 3.48 1.29 -8.35
C ARG A 15 2.47 0.20 -8.03
N ALA A 16 1.68 0.36 -6.96
CA ALA A 16 0.64 -0.61 -6.59
C ALA A 16 -0.43 -0.75 -7.68
N PHE A 17 -0.83 0.36 -8.31
CA PHE A 17 -1.80 0.37 -9.40
C PHE A 17 -1.32 -0.46 -10.60
N TYR A 18 -0.06 -0.28 -11.04
CA TYR A 18 0.45 -0.99 -12.21
C TYR A 18 1.01 -2.39 -11.91
N ALA A 19 1.25 -2.73 -10.65
CA ALA A 19 1.75 -4.04 -10.25
C ALA A 19 0.65 -5.09 -10.03
N LEU A 20 -0.61 -4.65 -9.89
CA LEU A 20 -1.73 -5.51 -9.54
C LEU A 20 -2.83 -5.47 -10.62
N PRO A 21 -3.51 -6.59 -10.87
CA PRO A 21 -4.60 -6.67 -11.84
C PRO A 21 -5.70 -5.61 -11.63
N GLU A 22 -6.21 -5.05 -12.72
CA GLU A 22 -7.29 -4.05 -12.69
C GLU A 22 -8.67 -4.67 -12.41
N ASP A 23 -8.83 -5.99 -12.55
CA ASP A 23 -10.04 -6.72 -12.18
C ASP A 23 -10.24 -6.84 -10.66
N LEU A 24 -9.26 -6.37 -9.87
CA LEU A 24 -9.39 -6.19 -8.43
C LEU A 24 -10.27 -4.96 -8.13
N ALA A 25 -11.58 -5.16 -8.21
CA ALA A 25 -12.60 -4.15 -8.08
C ALA A 25 -13.68 -4.53 -7.03
N THR A 26 -14.44 -3.54 -6.57
CA THR A 26 -15.64 -3.77 -5.76
C THR A 26 -16.74 -4.47 -6.57
N THR A 27 -17.79 -4.94 -5.88
CA THR A 27 -18.99 -5.49 -6.54
C THR A 27 -19.71 -4.47 -7.44
N SER A 28 -19.50 -3.18 -7.22
CA SER A 28 -20.00 -2.10 -8.08
C SER A 28 -19.06 -1.72 -9.23
N GLY A 29 -17.94 -2.44 -9.40
CA GLY A 29 -16.97 -2.22 -10.47
C GLY A 29 -15.92 -1.12 -10.21
N GLN A 30 -15.85 -0.56 -9.00
CA GLN A 30 -14.81 0.42 -8.68
C GLN A 30 -13.46 -0.29 -8.50
N VAL A 31 -12.46 0.04 -9.31
CA VAL A 31 -11.10 -0.51 -9.20
C VAL A 31 -10.47 -0.10 -7.86
N THR A 32 -9.82 -1.05 -7.19
CA THR A 32 -9.24 -0.89 -5.84
C THR A 32 -7.80 -1.38 -5.70
N ASN A 33 -7.19 -1.84 -6.79
CA ASN A 33 -5.86 -2.45 -6.81
C ASN A 33 -4.76 -1.58 -6.18
N ALA A 34 -4.73 -0.27 -6.48
CA ALA A 34 -3.76 0.66 -5.89
C ALA A 34 -3.88 0.72 -4.35
N VAL A 35 -5.12 0.82 -3.85
CA VAL A 35 -5.40 0.90 -2.40
C VAL A 35 -5.02 -0.42 -1.74
N TYR A 36 -5.41 -1.55 -2.33
CA TYR A 36 -5.05 -2.88 -1.82
C TYR A 36 -3.53 -3.06 -1.73
N GLY A 37 -2.80 -2.78 -2.81
CA GLY A 37 -1.35 -2.93 -2.87
C GLY A 37 -0.63 -1.99 -1.90
N PHE A 38 -1.04 -0.72 -1.83
CA PHE A 38 -0.50 0.26 -0.90
C PHE A 38 -0.67 -0.20 0.56
N THR A 39 -1.89 -0.55 0.96
CA THR A 39 -2.19 -0.97 2.34
C THR A 39 -1.46 -2.25 2.71
N ARG A 40 -1.35 -3.22 1.78
CA ARG A 40 -0.58 -4.45 2.00
C ARG A 40 0.89 -4.17 2.25
N MET A 41 1.50 -3.27 1.48
CA MET A 41 2.90 -2.84 1.70
C MET A 41 3.08 -2.14 3.04
N LEU A 42 2.13 -1.28 3.43
CA LEU A 42 2.15 -0.60 4.73
C LEU A 42 2.06 -1.60 5.89
N ILE A 43 1.13 -2.55 5.85
CA ILE A 43 0.99 -3.59 6.89
C ILE A 43 2.28 -4.39 7.02
N LYS A 44 2.89 -4.77 5.88
CA LYS A 44 4.17 -5.48 5.88
C LYS A 44 5.28 -4.64 6.53
N LEU A 45 5.39 -3.36 6.18
CA LEU A 45 6.38 -2.45 6.75
C LEU A 45 6.23 -2.33 8.27
N LEU A 46 5.00 -2.18 8.77
CA LEU A 46 4.72 -2.10 10.20
C LEU A 46 5.09 -3.39 10.92
N GLY A 47 4.78 -4.56 10.35
CA GLY A 47 5.12 -5.86 10.93
C GLY A 47 6.61 -6.21 10.84
N ASP A 48 7.31 -5.76 9.80
CA ASP A 48 8.74 -6.05 9.63
C ASP A 48 9.61 -5.13 10.51
N HIS A 49 9.21 -3.86 10.69
CA HIS A 49 10.05 -2.84 11.32
C HIS A 49 9.57 -2.32 12.68
N HIS A 50 8.32 -2.59 13.08
CA HIS A 50 7.74 -2.16 14.35
C HIS A 50 8.09 -0.71 14.75
N PRO A 51 7.83 0.30 13.90
CA PRO A 51 8.11 1.68 14.25
C PRO A 51 7.23 2.11 15.44
N GLU A 52 7.84 2.78 16.41
CA GLU A 52 7.10 3.41 17.52
C GLU A 52 6.42 4.69 17.01
N GLY A 53 5.16 4.90 17.42
CA GLY A 53 4.31 6.02 17.00
C GLY A 53 4.26 7.13 18.04
#